data_AF-A0A7Y6X9G7-F1
#
_entry.id   AF-A0A7Y6X9G7-F1
#
_cell.length_a   1.000
_cell.length_b   1.000
_cell.length_c   1.000
_cell.angle_alpha   90.00
_cell.angle_beta   90.00
_cell.angle_gamma   90.00
#
_symmetry.space_group_name_H-M   'P 1'
#
loop_
_entity.id
_entity.type
_entity.pdbx_description
1 polymer ?
#
loop_
_entity_poly.entity_id
_entity_poly.type
_entity_poly.pdbx_seq_one_letter_code
_entity_poly.pdbx_strand_id
1 'polypeptide(L)'
;MAPSLFDDHGYQDVPNRETGINLSAADDRTLRMAMPPVDGALLDALVRYQEAFLSHAGSDRGAENLARAHALAQTASGLEARALEQGIAMLRAFGGRRWTARRLDDKLRQLEAASDTSEELRTRVRDELGKQERETVALGRRYGEASLALLREREASLLDLHTRMTGLLSQG
;
A
#
# COMPACT_ATOMS: atom_id res chain seq x y z
N MET A 1 22.37 61.79 1.80
CA MET A 1 21.80 60.88 0.79
C MET A 1 22.65 59.63 0.80
N ALA A 2 22.09 58.50 1.25
CA ALA A 2 22.80 57.23 1.29
C ALA A 2 22.79 56.59 -0.11
N PRO A 3 23.93 56.11 -0.65
CA PRO A 3 23.95 55.36 -1.88
C PRO A 3 23.48 53.91 -1.66
N SER A 4 22.74 53.43 -2.65
CA SER A 4 22.04 52.15 -2.77
C SER A 4 22.95 50.94 -2.58
N LEU A 5 22.45 49.92 -1.87
CA LEU A 5 23.10 48.65 -1.50
C LEU A 5 22.87 47.53 -2.54
N PHE A 6 22.56 47.90 -3.77
CA PHE A 6 22.29 46.94 -4.84
C PHE A 6 23.02 47.39 -6.10
N ASP A 7 24.22 46.87 -6.30
CA ASP A 7 24.71 46.57 -7.64
C ASP A 7 25.74 45.43 -7.58
N ASP A 8 25.47 44.45 -8.44
CA ASP A 8 26.43 43.66 -9.19
C ASP A 8 27.16 42.47 -8.52
N HIS A 9 26.43 41.37 -8.35
CA HIS A 9 26.98 40.04 -8.61
C HIS A 9 25.98 39.21 -9.42
N GLY A 10 26.35 38.95 -10.67
CA GLY A 10 25.55 38.30 -11.70
C GLY A 10 24.95 36.97 -11.26
N TYR A 11 23.62 36.93 -11.21
CA TYR A 11 22.87 35.70 -11.39
C TYR A 11 22.94 35.35 -12.88
N GLN A 12 23.91 34.51 -13.25
CA GLN A 12 23.76 33.68 -14.44
C GLN A 12 22.64 32.69 -14.16
N ASP A 13 21.54 32.81 -14.92
CA ASP A 13 20.52 31.78 -15.02
C ASP A 13 21.20 30.50 -15.51
N VAL A 14 21.51 29.61 -14.57
CA VAL A 14 21.88 28.24 -14.88
C VAL A 14 20.60 27.59 -15.40
N PRO A 15 20.55 27.12 -16.67
CA PRO A 15 19.42 26.33 -17.10
C PRO A 15 19.45 25.04 -16.29
N ASN A 16 18.51 24.90 -15.35
CA ASN A 16 18.30 23.67 -14.60
C ASN A 16 17.75 22.60 -15.56
N ARG A 17 18.63 22.04 -16.39
CA ARG A 17 18.34 20.83 -17.17
C ARG A 17 18.49 19.65 -16.24
N GLU A 18 17.41 19.36 -15.52
CA GLU A 18 17.24 18.12 -14.77
C GLU A 18 17.03 16.96 -15.75
N THR A 19 18.12 16.40 -16.26
CA THR A 19 18.07 15.11 -16.97
C THR A 19 18.22 13.97 -15.96
N GLY A 20 17.12 13.59 -15.32
CA GLY A 20 17.04 12.35 -14.54
C GLY A 20 15.91 12.33 -13.50
N ILE A 21 14.72 11.87 -13.89
CA ILE A 21 13.57 11.70 -12.98
C ILE A 21 13.87 10.54 -12.01
N ASN A 22 14.30 10.87 -10.80
CA ASN A 22 14.33 9.95 -9.65
C ASN A 22 13.71 10.60 -8.40
N LEU A 23 12.65 11.41 -8.61
CA LEU A 23 11.87 12.08 -7.56
C LEU A 23 11.28 11.07 -6.56
N SER A 24 10.95 9.85 -7.01
CA SER A 24 10.41 8.77 -6.17
C SER A 24 11.35 8.36 -5.02
N ALA A 25 12.68 8.38 -5.21
CA ALA A 25 13.60 7.87 -4.19
C ALA A 25 13.79 8.84 -3.01
N ALA A 26 13.76 10.16 -3.29
CA ALA A 26 13.81 11.20 -2.26
C ALA A 26 12.49 11.26 -1.48
N ASP A 27 11.36 11.09 -2.18
CA ASP A 27 10.04 10.97 -1.56
C ASP A 27 9.95 9.72 -0.69
N ASP A 28 10.42 8.56 -1.16
CA ASP A 28 10.38 7.31 -0.39
C ASP A 28 11.22 7.40 0.91
N ARG A 29 12.39 8.06 0.88
CA ARG A 29 13.20 8.29 2.08
C ARG A 29 12.47 9.21 3.06
N THR A 30 11.86 10.30 2.58
CA THR A 30 11.11 11.25 3.41
C THR A 30 9.87 10.59 4.01
N LEU A 31 9.13 9.81 3.22
CA LEU A 31 7.98 9.02 3.65
C LEU A 31 8.38 7.95 4.68
N ARG A 32 9.54 7.30 4.52
CA ARG A 32 10.07 6.35 5.48
C ARG A 32 10.40 7.01 6.82
N MET A 33 10.99 8.21 6.82
CA MET A 33 11.30 8.92 8.08
C MET A 33 10.03 9.43 8.77
N ALA A 34 8.95 9.63 8.03
CA ALA A 34 7.66 10.10 8.56
C ALA A 34 6.73 8.96 9.05
N MET A 35 7.07 7.70 8.79
CA MET A 35 6.25 6.55 9.18
C MET A 35 6.95 5.71 10.25
N PRO A 36 6.27 5.45 11.37
CA PRO A 36 6.79 4.53 12.37
C PRO A 36 6.94 3.13 11.75
N PRO A 37 8.02 2.40 12.05
CA PRO A 37 8.18 1.03 11.59
C PRO A 37 7.04 0.17 12.11
N VAL A 38 6.62 -0.81 11.30
CA VAL A 38 5.58 -1.75 11.72
C VAL A 38 6.23 -2.94 12.40
N ASP A 39 5.99 -3.06 13.70
CA ASP A 39 6.33 -4.24 14.47
C ASP A 39 5.15 -5.23 14.53
N GLY A 40 5.40 -6.38 15.15
CA GLY A 40 4.38 -7.42 15.33
C GLY A 40 3.15 -6.93 16.09
N ALA A 41 3.34 -6.09 17.12
CA ALA A 41 2.27 -5.59 17.96
C ALA A 41 1.33 -4.65 17.21
N LEU A 42 1.87 -3.74 16.38
CA LEU A 42 1.09 -2.89 15.50
C LEU A 42 0.33 -3.73 14.46
N LEU A 43 0.98 -4.72 13.85
CA LEU A 43 0.30 -5.59 12.88
C LEU A 43 -0.83 -6.39 13.54
N ASP A 44 -0.65 -6.90 14.76
CA ASP A 44 -1.71 -7.58 15.53
C ASP A 44 -2.87 -6.63 15.83
N ALA A 45 -2.58 -5.38 16.22
CA ALA A 45 -3.59 -4.37 16.48
C ALA A 45 -4.40 -4.01 15.22
N LEU A 46 -3.73 -3.90 14.07
CA LEU A 46 -4.39 -3.66 12.77
C LEU A 46 -5.26 -4.85 12.33
N VAL A 47 -4.83 -6.08 12.59
CA VAL A 47 -5.65 -7.28 12.35
C VAL A 47 -6.90 -7.24 13.23
N ARG A 48 -6.74 -7.00 14.54
CA ARG A 48 -7.88 -6.86 15.47
C ARG A 48 -8.86 -5.77 15.02
N TYR A 49 -8.34 -4.63 14.53
CA TYR A 49 -9.18 -3.58 13.95
C TYR A 49 -10.02 -4.13 12.79
N GLN A 50 -9.41 -4.80 11.80
CA GLN A 50 -10.13 -5.26 10.60
C GLN A 50 -11.17 -6.33 10.96
N GLU A 51 -10.84 -7.24 11.88
CA GLU A 51 -11.77 -8.26 12.37
C GLU A 51 -12.96 -7.65 13.12
N ALA A 52 -12.70 -6.73 14.05
CA ALA A 52 -13.75 -6.01 14.76
C ALA A 52 -14.63 -5.19 13.81
N PHE A 53 -14.03 -4.54 12.82
CA PHE A 53 -14.77 -3.78 11.81
C PHE A 53 -15.72 -4.69 11.03
N LEU A 54 -15.23 -5.82 10.51
CA LEU A 54 -16.05 -6.80 9.80
C LEU A 54 -17.17 -7.36 10.69
N SER A 55 -16.86 -7.64 11.97
CA SER A 55 -17.83 -8.15 12.93
C SER A 55 -18.95 -7.15 13.23
N HIS A 56 -18.63 -5.85 13.33
CA HIS A 56 -19.62 -4.81 13.65
C HIS A 56 -20.38 -4.32 12.43
N ALA A 57 -19.74 -4.24 11.27
CA ALA A 57 -20.41 -3.86 10.04
C ALA A 57 -21.42 -4.93 9.59
N GLY A 58 -21.08 -6.21 9.76
CA GLY A 58 -21.91 -7.32 9.32
C GLY A 58 -22.20 -7.22 7.82
N SER A 59 -23.48 -7.32 7.43
CA SER A 59 -23.94 -7.11 6.05
C SER A 59 -24.50 -5.70 5.78
N ASP A 60 -24.61 -4.86 6.81
CA ASP A 60 -25.20 -3.51 6.67
C ASP A 60 -24.13 -2.50 6.25
N ARG A 61 -24.36 -1.90 5.08
CA ARG A 61 -23.44 -0.96 4.41
C ARG A 61 -23.86 0.50 4.56
N GLY A 62 -24.87 0.80 5.38
CA GLY A 62 -25.27 2.16 5.67
C GLY A 62 -24.11 2.97 6.24
N ALA A 63 -23.93 4.21 5.77
CA ALA A 63 -22.81 5.07 6.17
C ALA A 63 -22.71 5.24 7.70
N GLU A 64 -23.85 5.38 8.39
CA GLU A 64 -23.91 5.46 9.85
C GLU A 64 -23.45 4.16 10.53
N ASN A 65 -23.81 3.00 9.98
CA ASN A 65 -23.35 1.71 10.49
C ASN A 65 -21.85 1.54 10.29
N LEU A 66 -21.33 1.88 9.12
CA LEU A 66 -19.89 1.82 8.83
C LEU A 66 -19.08 2.77 9.72
N ALA A 67 -19.60 3.98 9.98
CA ALA A 67 -18.97 4.92 10.91
C ALA A 67 -18.94 4.38 12.34
N ARG A 68 -20.05 3.76 12.80
CA ARG A 68 -20.11 3.10 14.10
C ARG A 68 -19.15 1.91 14.20
N ALA A 69 -19.12 1.06 13.18
CA ALA A 69 -18.22 -0.08 13.10
C ALA A 69 -16.75 0.36 13.12
N HIS A 70 -16.42 1.45 12.43
CA HIS A 70 -15.09 2.07 12.48
C HIS A 70 -14.71 2.50 13.90
N ALA A 71 -15.57 3.25 14.59
CA ALA A 71 -15.30 3.73 15.94
C ALA A 71 -15.12 2.59 16.95
N LEU A 72 -15.96 1.56 16.87
CA LEU A 72 -15.86 0.36 17.72
C LEU A 72 -14.58 -0.43 17.43
N ALA A 73 -14.25 -0.63 16.16
CA ALA A 73 -13.03 -1.32 15.75
C ALA A 73 -11.76 -0.57 16.16
N GLN A 74 -11.75 0.76 16.03
CA GLN A 74 -10.64 1.60 16.48
C GLN A 74 -10.44 1.42 17.99
N THR A 75 -11.52 1.49 18.77
CA THR A 75 -11.48 1.25 20.23
C THR A 75 -10.92 -0.14 20.55
N ALA A 76 -11.40 -1.19 19.86
CA ALA A 76 -10.95 -2.57 20.07
C ALA A 76 -9.48 -2.80 19.70
N SER A 77 -8.95 -2.06 18.73
CA SER A 77 -7.56 -2.15 18.30
C SER A 77 -6.58 -1.52 19.29
N GLY A 78 -7.04 -0.55 20.08
CA GLY A 78 -6.20 0.28 20.95
C GLY A 78 -5.30 1.26 20.17
N LEU A 79 -5.54 1.46 18.87
CA LEU A 79 -4.73 2.34 18.04
C LEU A 79 -5.25 3.78 18.05
N GLU A 80 -4.30 4.71 18.17
CA GLU A 80 -4.54 6.12 17.87
C GLU A 80 -4.89 6.31 16.39
N ALA A 81 -5.73 7.30 16.08
CA ALA A 81 -6.27 7.52 14.74
C ALA A 81 -5.18 7.58 13.66
N ARG A 82 -4.09 8.31 13.92
CA ARG A 82 -2.97 8.43 12.99
C ARG A 82 -2.27 7.09 12.72
N ALA A 83 -2.03 6.29 13.75
CA ALA A 83 -1.36 4.99 13.61
C ALA A 83 -2.26 4.01 12.83
N LEU A 84 -3.56 4.04 13.11
CA LEU A 84 -4.56 3.27 12.39
C LEU A 84 -4.61 3.64 10.90
N GLU A 85 -4.72 4.92 10.56
CA GLU A 85 -4.78 5.37 9.17
C GLU A 85 -3.54 4.96 8.36
N GLN A 86 -2.34 5.20 8.93
CA GLN A 86 -1.08 4.83 8.30
C GLN A 86 -0.95 3.31 8.11
N GLY A 87 -1.29 2.54 9.15
CA GLY A 87 -1.26 1.08 9.10
C GLY A 87 -2.25 0.50 8.09
N ILE A 88 -3.47 1.04 8.02
CA ILE A 88 -4.47 0.61 7.04
C ILE A 88 -4.05 0.97 5.61
N ALA A 89 -3.43 2.13 5.39
CA ALA A 89 -2.89 2.49 4.08
C ALA A 89 -1.81 1.50 3.64
N MET A 90 -0.91 1.09 4.55
CA MET A 90 0.09 0.06 4.29
C MET A 90 -0.56 -1.29 3.96
N LEU A 91 -1.52 -1.75 4.78
CA LEU A 91 -2.21 -3.02 4.56
C LEU A 91 -2.98 -3.04 3.22
N ARG A 92 -3.57 -1.92 2.81
CA ARG A 92 -4.21 -1.79 1.49
C ARG A 92 -3.19 -1.86 0.35
N ALA A 93 -2.07 -1.15 0.47
CA ALA A 93 -1.01 -1.16 -0.54
C ALA A 93 -0.41 -2.58 -0.70
N PHE A 94 -0.11 -3.26 0.41
CA PHE A 94 0.38 -4.64 0.38
C PHE A 94 -0.71 -5.61 -0.13
N GLY A 95 -1.88 -5.62 0.52
CA GLY A 95 -2.97 -6.54 0.23
C GLY A 95 -3.47 -6.46 -1.20
N GLY A 96 -3.63 -5.25 -1.76
CA GLY A 96 -4.06 -5.07 -3.15
C GLY A 96 -3.07 -5.64 -4.17
N ARG A 97 -1.77 -5.46 -3.93
CA ARG A 97 -0.71 -6.04 -4.78
C ARG A 97 -0.65 -7.55 -4.69
N ARG A 98 -0.66 -8.09 -3.47
CA ARG A 98 -0.64 -9.54 -3.25
C ARG A 98 -1.89 -10.22 -3.82
N TRP A 99 -3.05 -9.59 -3.68
CA TRP A 99 -4.31 -10.09 -4.23
C TRP A 99 -4.25 -10.12 -5.76
N THR A 100 -3.74 -9.06 -6.39
CA THR A 100 -3.57 -8.98 -7.84
C THR A 100 -2.57 -10.02 -8.33
N ALA A 101 -1.42 -10.16 -7.66
CA ALA A 101 -0.42 -11.19 -7.97
C ALA A 101 -1.02 -12.60 -7.92
N ARG A 102 -1.79 -12.91 -6.87
CA ARG A 102 -2.50 -14.21 -6.76
C ARG A 102 -3.48 -14.43 -7.92
N ARG A 103 -4.25 -13.42 -8.32
CA ARG A 103 -5.16 -13.52 -9.48
C ARG A 103 -4.44 -13.74 -10.80
N LEU A 104 -3.28 -13.10 -10.98
CA LEU A 104 -2.45 -13.28 -12.17
C LEU A 104 -1.82 -14.68 -12.21
N ASP A 105 -1.35 -15.19 -11.07
CA ASP A 105 -0.82 -16.55 -10.95
C ASP A 105 -1.91 -17.60 -11.25
N ASP A 106 -3.11 -17.45 -10.66
CA ASP A 106 -4.25 -18.32 -10.94
C ASP A 106 -4.61 -18.31 -12.44
N LYS A 107 -4.62 -17.13 -13.07
CA LYS A 107 -4.88 -16.97 -14.50
C LYS A 107 -3.78 -17.63 -15.35
N LEU A 108 -2.51 -17.51 -14.96
CA LEU A 108 -1.41 -18.15 -15.66
C LEU A 108 -1.55 -19.68 -15.65
N ARG A 109 -1.86 -20.27 -14.48
CA ARG A 109 -2.11 -21.71 -14.36
C ARG A 109 -3.26 -22.18 -15.24
N GLN A 110 -4.34 -21.39 -15.34
CA GLN A 110 -5.47 -21.70 -16.24
C GLN A 110 -5.06 -21.67 -17.71
N LEU A 111 -4.25 -20.68 -18.13
CA LEU A 111 -3.75 -20.57 -19.51
C LEU A 111 -2.72 -21.65 -19.87
N GLU A 112 -2.00 -22.18 -18.89
CA GLU A 112 -1.05 -23.28 -19.07
C GLU A 112 -1.78 -24.63 -19.15
N ALA A 113 -2.88 -24.80 -18.40
CA ALA A 113 -3.74 -25.98 -18.47
C ALA A 113 -4.63 -26.02 -19.72
N ALA A 114 -5.01 -24.85 -20.26
CA ALA A 114 -5.72 -24.76 -21.52
C ALA A 114 -4.76 -25.08 -22.67
N SER A 115 -5.02 -26.18 -23.38
CA SER A 115 -4.28 -26.62 -24.58
C SER A 115 -4.36 -25.64 -25.75
N ASP A 116 -5.22 -24.62 -25.62
CA ASP A 116 -5.51 -23.64 -26.65
C ASP A 116 -5.42 -22.24 -26.03
N THR A 117 -4.25 -21.60 -26.06
CA THR A 117 -4.16 -20.13 -25.92
C THR A 117 -2.80 -19.56 -26.29
N SER A 118 -2.85 -18.36 -26.86
CA SER A 118 -1.76 -17.51 -27.32
C SER A 118 -0.63 -17.34 -26.29
N GLU A 119 0.60 -17.72 -26.69
CA GLU A 119 1.81 -17.50 -25.89
C GLU A 119 2.06 -16.02 -25.56
N GLU A 120 1.55 -15.12 -26.42
CA GLU A 120 1.59 -13.68 -26.18
C GLU A 120 0.80 -13.30 -24.91
N LEU A 121 -0.38 -13.90 -24.69
CA LEU A 121 -1.17 -13.65 -23.48
C LEU A 121 -0.44 -14.18 -22.24
N ARG A 122 0.17 -15.37 -22.32
CA ARG A 122 0.96 -15.92 -21.20
C ARG A 122 2.13 -15.02 -20.84
N THR A 123 2.85 -14.53 -21.85
CA THR A 123 3.96 -13.58 -21.67
C THR A 123 3.50 -12.31 -20.97
N ARG A 124 2.41 -11.68 -21.45
CA ARG A 124 1.85 -10.47 -20.81
C ARG A 124 1.44 -10.70 -19.35
N VAL A 125 0.83 -11.85 -19.04
CA VAL A 125 0.43 -12.19 -17.66
C VAL A 125 1.67 -12.40 -16.76
N ARG A 126 2.71 -13.09 -17.25
CA ARG A 126 3.97 -13.26 -16.52
C ARG A 126 4.66 -11.92 -16.26
N ASP A 127 4.69 -11.04 -17.24
CA ASP A 127 5.31 -9.71 -17.12
C ASP A 127 4.61 -8.85 -16.07
N GLU A 128 3.28 -8.83 -16.08
CA GLU A 128 2.49 -8.09 -15.08
C GLU A 128 2.64 -8.71 -13.69
N LEU A 129 2.68 -10.05 -13.57
CA LEU A 129 2.97 -10.71 -12.29
C LEU A 129 4.34 -10.29 -11.76
N GLY A 130 5.37 -10.33 -12.61
CA GLY A 130 6.72 -9.88 -12.26
C GLY A 130 6.76 -8.40 -11.86
N LYS A 131 5.93 -7.55 -12.47
CA LYS A 131 5.78 -6.14 -12.06
C LYS A 131 5.16 -6.03 -10.67
N GLN A 132 4.10 -6.76 -10.36
CA GLN A 132 3.47 -6.75 -9.03
C GLN A 132 4.44 -7.23 -7.94
N GLU A 133 5.29 -8.22 -8.22
CA GLU A 133 6.33 -8.66 -7.28
C GLU A 133 7.39 -7.57 -7.05
N ARG A 134 7.89 -6.92 -8.10
CA ARG A 134 8.84 -5.79 -7.97
C ARG A 134 8.25 -4.63 -7.18
N GLU A 135 6.99 -4.28 -7.45
CA GLU A 135 6.30 -3.21 -6.73
C GLU A 135 6.00 -3.59 -5.27
N THR A 136 5.79 -4.87 -4.97
CA THR A 136 5.68 -5.37 -3.60
C THR A 136 7.02 -5.23 -2.87
N VAL A 137 8.14 -5.59 -3.51
CA VAL A 137 9.49 -5.40 -2.94
C VAL A 137 9.79 -3.92 -2.72
N ALA A 138 9.36 -3.04 -3.63
CA ALA A 138 9.52 -1.59 -3.48
C ALA A 138 8.81 -1.03 -2.23
N LEU A 139 7.79 -1.72 -1.68
CA LEU A 139 7.19 -1.34 -0.40
C LEU A 139 8.20 -1.40 0.76
N GLY A 140 9.21 -2.26 0.71
CA GLY A 140 10.30 -2.31 1.69
C GLY A 140 11.07 -0.98 1.76
N ARG A 141 11.20 -0.28 0.63
CA ARG A 141 11.76 1.08 0.60
C ARG A 141 10.85 2.08 1.31
N ARG A 142 9.53 1.93 1.26
CA ARG A 142 8.60 2.90 1.84
C ARG A 142 8.32 2.64 3.33
N TYR A 143 8.16 1.37 3.71
CA TYR A 143 7.72 0.95 5.05
C TYR A 143 8.81 0.27 5.87
N GLY A 144 9.99 0.02 5.28
CA GLY A 144 11.08 -0.73 5.88
C GLY A 144 11.05 -2.22 5.51
N GLU A 145 12.24 -2.80 5.31
CA GLU A 145 12.40 -4.21 4.93
C GLU A 145 11.86 -5.17 6.01
N ALA A 146 12.06 -4.84 7.29
CA ALA A 146 11.54 -5.63 8.41
C ALA A 146 9.99 -5.67 8.42
N SER A 147 9.36 -4.52 8.17
CA SER A 147 7.89 -4.44 8.03
C SER A 147 7.40 -5.30 6.86
N LEU A 148 8.09 -5.26 5.71
CA LEU A 148 7.72 -6.07 4.56
C LEU A 148 7.88 -7.57 4.84
N ALA A 149 8.95 -7.98 5.51
CA ALA A 149 9.17 -9.37 5.91
C ALA A 149 8.03 -9.87 6.82
N LEU A 150 7.65 -9.09 7.83
CA LEU A 150 6.53 -9.40 8.72
C LEU A 150 5.19 -9.55 7.95
N LEU A 151 4.92 -8.66 6.99
CA LEU A 151 3.73 -8.75 6.15
C LEU A 151 3.73 -10.01 5.27
N ARG A 152 4.89 -10.43 4.75
CA ARG A 152 5.05 -11.66 3.96
C ARG A 152 4.82 -12.91 4.81
N GLU A 153 5.33 -12.94 6.04
CA GLU A 153 5.11 -14.05 6.98
C GLU A 153 3.63 -14.29 7.25
N ARG A 154 2.80 -13.23 7.23
CA ARG A 154 1.36 -13.30 7.49
C ARG A 154 0.49 -13.09 6.25
N GLU A 155 1.06 -13.26 5.06
CA GLU A 155 0.43 -12.92 3.78
C GLU A 155 -0.94 -13.60 3.62
N ALA A 156 -1.06 -14.88 3.95
CA ALA A 156 -2.31 -15.63 3.78
C ALA A 156 -3.47 -15.03 4.59
N SER A 157 -3.26 -14.75 5.87
CA SER A 157 -4.27 -14.14 6.75
C SER A 157 -4.62 -12.71 6.32
N LEU A 158 -3.61 -11.92 5.94
CA LEU A 158 -3.82 -10.55 5.47
C LEU A 158 -4.58 -10.49 4.14
N LEU A 159 -4.35 -11.45 3.24
CA LEU A 159 -5.08 -11.57 1.98
C LEU A 159 -6.54 -11.94 2.17
N ASP A 160 -6.83 -12.85 3.11
CA ASP A 160 -8.20 -13.20 3.48
C ASP A 160 -8.95 -11.97 4.02
N LEU A 161 -8.36 -11.26 4.99
CA LEU A 161 -8.91 -10.03 5.53
C LEU A 161 -9.11 -8.96 4.45
N HIS A 162 -8.11 -8.76 3.59
CA HIS A 162 -8.22 -7.83 2.46
C HIS A 162 -9.40 -8.18 1.55
N THR A 163 -9.58 -9.46 1.22
CA THR A 163 -10.67 -9.91 0.34
C THR A 163 -12.04 -9.66 0.99
N ARG A 164 -12.20 -9.97 2.28
CA ARG A 164 -13.44 -9.71 3.02
C ARG A 164 -13.74 -8.21 3.14
N MET A 165 -12.74 -7.41 3.48
CA MET A 165 -12.86 -5.94 3.56
C MET A 165 -13.26 -5.31 2.23
N THR A 166 -12.59 -5.70 1.14
CA THR A 166 -12.91 -5.21 -0.22
C THR A 166 -14.30 -5.66 -0.64
N GLY A 167 -14.70 -6.91 -0.37
CA GLY A 167 -16.05 -7.40 -0.67
C GLY A 167 -17.15 -6.61 0.06
N LEU A 168 -16.91 -6.18 1.30
CA LEU A 168 -17.83 -5.35 2.06
C LEU A 168 -17.89 -3.91 1.51
N LEU A 169 -16.73 -3.30 1.22
CA LEU A 169 -16.62 -1.86 0.91
C LEU A 169 -16.83 -1.51 -0.58
N SER A 170 -16.59 -2.44 -1.51
CA SER A 170 -16.68 -2.17 -2.95
C SER A 170 -18.07 -2.42 -3.56
N GLN A 171 -19.02 -2.89 -2.75
CA GLN A 171 -20.39 -3.17 -3.19
C GLN A 171 -21.42 -2.20 -2.57
N GLY A 172 -20.98 -1.01 -2.16
CA GLY A 172 -21.80 0.07 -1.64
C GLY A 172 -21.99 1.18 -2.66
#